data_AF-A0A9W9YRG3-F1
#
_entry.id   AF-A0A9W9YRG3-F1
#
_cell.length_a   1.000
_cell.length_b   1.000
_cell.length_c   1.000
_cell.angle_alpha   90.00
_cell.angle_beta   90.00
_cell.angle_gamma   90.00
#
_symmetry.space_group_name_H-M   'P 1'
#
loop_
_entity.id
_entity.type
_entity.pdbx_description
1 polymer ?
#
loop_
_entity_poly.entity_id
_entity_poly.type
_entity_poly.pdbx_seq_one_letter_code
_entity_poly.pdbx_strand_id
1 'polypeptide(L)'
;MFQAVIESIFEPGVNSQLLKATNITFVCLVVVIICMLIGFGFNIHLLVLLILSTGLLLSINWFVSELWRSSNEAKEEKKQE
;
A
#
# COMPACT_ATOMS: atom_id res chain seq x y z
N MET A 1 -2.06 -10.70 21.57
CA MET A 1 -1.65 -9.35 21.14
C MET A 1 -1.59 -9.20 19.62
N PHE A 2 -0.96 -10.12 18.87
CA PHE A 2 -0.92 -10.03 17.40
C PHE A 2 -2.26 -10.32 16.69
N GLN A 3 -3.14 -11.14 17.28
CA GLN A 3 -4.49 -11.41 16.71
C GLN A 3 -5.37 -10.16 16.62
N ALA A 4 -5.33 -9.26 17.62
CA ALA A 4 -6.12 -8.02 17.58
C ALA A 4 -5.67 -7.07 16.45
N VAL A 5 -4.41 -7.16 16.02
CA VAL A 5 -3.89 -6.39 14.87
C VAL A 5 -4.41 -6.97 13.55
N ILE A 6 -4.54 -8.30 13.47
CA ILE A 6 -5.11 -8.98 12.30
C ILE A 6 -6.63 -8.77 12.25
N GLU A 7 -7.35 -8.91 13.36
CA GLU A 7 -8.80 -8.66 13.43
C GLU A 7 -9.12 -7.19 13.09
N SER A 8 -8.33 -6.23 13.59
CA SER A 8 -8.46 -4.80 13.28
C SER A 8 -8.01 -4.43 11.86
N ILE A 9 -7.25 -5.29 11.17
CA ILE A 9 -6.99 -5.20 9.72
C ILE A 9 -8.24 -5.62 8.92
N PHE A 10 -9.08 -6.49 9.48
CA PHE A 10 -10.30 -7.01 8.84
C PHE A 10 -11.60 -6.32 9.28
N GLU A 11 -11.60 -5.59 10.39
CA GLU A 11 -12.72 -4.72 10.76
C GLU A 11 -12.69 -3.44 9.91
N PRO A 12 -13.73 -3.17 9.09
CA PRO A 12 -13.74 -2.14 8.07
C PRO A 12 -13.88 -0.76 8.72
N GLY A 13 -12.76 -0.23 9.15
CA GLY A 13 -12.64 1.10 9.75
C GLY A 13 -11.47 1.83 9.13
N VAL A 14 -11.43 1.93 7.80
CA VAL A 14 -10.68 2.95 7.04
C VAL A 14 -9.40 3.40 7.74
N ASN A 15 -8.51 2.45 8.06
CA ASN A 15 -7.32 2.75 8.85
C ASN A 15 -6.27 3.37 7.92
N SER A 16 -6.54 4.63 7.54
CA SER A 16 -5.69 5.50 6.73
C SER A 16 -4.27 5.62 7.27
N GLN A 17 -4.09 5.36 8.57
CA GLN A 17 -2.82 5.27 9.26
C GLN A 17 -1.98 4.08 8.77
N LEU A 18 -2.58 2.91 8.57
CA LEU A 18 -1.88 1.72 8.04
C LEU A 18 -1.53 1.90 6.55
N LEU A 19 -2.45 2.48 5.77
CA LEU A 19 -2.20 2.84 4.37
C LEU A 19 -0.99 3.78 4.23
N LYS A 20 -0.97 4.86 5.02
CA LYS A 20 0.14 5.82 5.03
C LYS A 20 1.46 5.14 5.38
N ALA A 21 1.46 4.28 6.41
CA ALA A 21 2.65 3.54 6.82
C ALA A 21 3.18 2.63 5.70
N THR A 22 2.29 1.92 5.02
CA THR A 22 2.64 1.06 3.87
C THR A 22 3.18 1.89 2.70
N ASN A 23 2.52 2.97 2.31
CA ASN A 23 2.98 3.88 1.24
C ASN A 23 4.37 4.47 1.56
N ILE A 24 4.59 4.93 2.79
CA ILE A 24 5.89 5.45 3.25
C ILE A 24 6.97 4.37 3.17
N THR A 25 6.65 3.15 3.60
CA THR A 25 7.60 2.02 3.57
C THR A 25 8.01 1.69 2.13
N PHE A 26 7.06 1.61 1.19
CA PHE A 26 7.35 1.36 -0.22
C PHE A 26 8.12 2.50 -0.88
N VAL A 27 7.78 3.76 -0.59
CA VAL A 27 8.55 4.91 -1.08
C VAL A 27 9.98 4.87 -0.55
N CYS A 28 10.17 4.55 0.73
CA CYS A 28 11.49 4.39 1.32
C CYS A 28 12.28 3.27 0.61
N LEU A 29 11.63 2.15 0.30
CA LEU A 29 12.22 1.02 -0.41
C LEU A 29 12.66 1.41 -1.84
N VAL A 30 11.81 2.13 -2.57
CA VAL A 30 12.14 2.68 -3.91
C VAL A 30 13.31 3.65 -3.83
N VAL A 31 13.32 4.56 -2.85
CA VAL A 31 14.43 5.51 -2.64
C VAL A 31 15.74 4.79 -2.37
N VAL A 32 15.74 3.77 -1.50
CA VAL A 32 16.93 2.95 -1.20
C VAL A 32 17.42 2.24 -2.46
N ILE A 33 16.52 1.65 -3.26
CA ILE A 33 16.89 0.99 -4.52
C ILE A 33 17.46 1.99 -5.53
N ILE A 34 16.90 3.20 -5.64
CA ILE A 34 17.41 4.27 -6.53
C ILE A 34 18.81 4.72 -6.07
N CYS A 35 19.02 4.96 -4.78
CA CYS A 35 20.33 5.28 -4.23
C CYS A 35 21.35 4.17 -4.54
N MET A 36 20.95 2.91 -4.41
CA MET A 36 21.81 1.76 -4.72
C MET A 36 22.09 1.64 -6.23
N LEU A 37 21.11 1.96 -7.08
CA LEU A 37 21.25 1.94 -8.55
C LEU A 37 22.26 2.99 -9.03
N ILE A 38 22.26 4.18 -8.43
CA ILE A 38 23.24 5.24 -8.75
C ILE A 38 24.65 4.84 -8.28
N GLY A 39 24.76 4.13 -7.17
CA GLY A 39 26.05 3.74 -6.58
C GLY A 39 26.71 2.48 -7.17
N PHE A 40 25.94 1.46 -7.57
CA PHE A 40 26.49 0.12 -7.85
C PHE A 40 26.67 -0.22 -9.35
N GLY A 41 26.46 0.74 -10.25
CA GLY A 41 26.46 0.49 -11.70
C GLY A 41 25.17 -0.21 -12.17
N PHE A 42 24.88 -0.13 -13.48
CA PHE A 42 23.59 -0.55 -14.04
C PHE A 42 23.40 -2.08 -13.96
N ASN A 43 22.75 -2.55 -12.89
CA ASN A 43 22.49 -3.98 -12.64
C ASN A 43 21.04 -4.33 -12.93
N ILE A 44 20.82 -5.33 -13.78
CA ILE A 44 19.47 -5.82 -14.15
C ILE A 44 18.66 -6.24 -12.91
N HIS A 45 19.32 -6.77 -11.88
CA HIS A 45 18.67 -7.20 -10.64
C HIS A 45 18.03 -6.01 -9.88
N LEU A 46 18.74 -4.87 -9.81
CA LEU A 46 18.24 -3.64 -9.21
C LEU A 46 17.05 -3.08 -9.99
N LEU A 47 17.07 -3.20 -11.31
CA LEU A 47 15.99 -2.74 -12.18
C LEU A 47 14.70 -3.55 -11.98
N VAL A 48 14.81 -4.88 -11.85
CA VAL A 48 13.66 -5.74 -11.53
C VAL A 48 13.10 -5.43 -10.14
N LEU A 49 13.96 -5.26 -9.13
CA LEU A 49 13.52 -4.89 -7.78
C LEU A 49 12.81 -3.53 -7.75
N LEU A 50 13.28 -2.56 -8.53
CA LEU A 50 12.64 -1.25 -8.68
C LEU A 50 11.23 -1.37 -9.27
N ILE A 51 11.09 -2.16 -10.35
CA ILE A 51 9.81 -2.39 -11.03
C ILE A 51 8.84 -3.10 -10.09
N LEU A 52 9.27 -4.16 -9.42
CA LEU A 52 8.42 -4.91 -8.48
C LEU A 52 7.95 -4.02 -7.32
N SER A 53 8.84 -3.22 -6.74
CA SER A 53 8.49 -2.31 -5.63
C SER A 53 7.49 -1.23 -6.08
N THR A 54 7.66 -0.68 -7.28
CA THR A 54 6.75 0.34 -7.84
C THR A 54 5.41 -0.26 -8.23
N GLY A 55 5.40 -1.47 -8.81
CA GLY A 55 4.19 -2.22 -9.13
C GLY A 55 3.36 -2.55 -7.88
N LEU A 56 4.03 -2.94 -6.78
CA LEU A 56 3.37 -3.17 -5.50
C LEU A 56 2.75 -1.90 -4.91
N LEU A 57 3.47 -0.77 -4.97
CA LEU A 57 2.96 0.53 -4.54
C LEU A 57 1.67 0.90 -5.28
N LEU A 58 1.68 0.78 -6.62
CA LEU A 58 0.51 1.02 -7.46
C LEU A 58 -0.64 0.05 -7.14
N SER A 59 -0.34 -1.24 -7.00
CA SER A 59 -1.34 -2.27 -6.70
C SER A 59 -2.04 -2.00 -5.38
N ILE A 60 -1.31 -1.57 -4.34
CA ILE A 60 -1.88 -1.18 -3.05
C ILE A 60 -2.70 0.10 -3.15
N ASN A 61 -2.19 1.13 -3.83
CA ASN A 61 -2.92 2.38 -3.99
C ASN A 61 -4.25 2.17 -4.73
N TRP A 62 -4.23 1.31 -5.75
CA TRP A 62 -5.44 0.91 -6.49
C TRP A 62 -6.39 0.05 -5.65
N PHE A 63 -5.88 -0.96 -4.95
CA PHE A 63 -6.68 -1.82 -4.04
C PHE A 63 -7.42 -1.00 -2.99
N VAL A 64 -6.77 0.04 -2.49
CA VAL A 64 -7.35 0.91 -1.48
C VAL A 64 -8.43 1.80 -2.08
N SER A 65 -8.18 2.42 -3.24
CA SER A 65 -9.22 3.16 -3.97
C SER A 65 -10.48 2.32 -4.20
N GLU A 66 -10.31 1.04 -4.49
CA GLU A 66 -11.40 0.08 -4.67
C GLU A 66 -12.13 -0.20 -3.34
N LEU A 67 -11.40 -0.39 -2.25
CA LEU A 67 -11.98 -0.53 -0.91
C LEU A 67 -12.80 0.70 -0.48
N TRP A 68 -12.33 1.92 -0.80
CA TRP A 68 -13.07 3.15 -0.50
C TRP A 68 -14.38 3.24 -1.29
N ARG A 69 -14.39 2.77 -2.55
CA ARG A 69 -15.61 2.69 -3.35
C ARG A 69 -16.64 1.78 -2.68
N SER A 70 -16.23 0.55 -2.35
CA SER A 70 -17.11 -0.45 -1.73
C SER A 70 -17.59 -0.05 -0.33
N SER A 71 -16.74 0.65 0.46
CA SER A 71 -17.11 1.12 1.79
C SER A 71 -18.10 2.30 1.79
N ASN A 72 -18.05 3.16 0.78
CA ASN A 72 -18.99 4.27 0.64
C ASN A 72 -20.38 3.78 0.23
N GLU A 73 -20.47 2.78 -0.65
CA GLU A 73 -21.75 2.15 -1.03
C GLU A 73 -22.48 1.60 0.21
N ALA A 74 -21.77 0.86 1.09
CA ALA A 74 -22.34 0.35 2.34
C ALA A 74 -22.76 1.44 3.35
N LYS A 75 -22.25 2.67 3.22
CA LYS A 75 -22.64 3.82 4.07
C LYS A 75 -23.86 4.57 3.50
N GLU A 76 -24.06 4.54 2.19
CA GLU A 76 -25.21 5.20 1.54
C GLU A 76 -26.50 4.40 1.72
N GLU A 77 -26.43 3.07 1.76
CA GLU A 77 -27.56 2.18 2.03
C GLU A 77 -28.15 2.43 3.44
N LYS A 78 -27.28 2.66 4.44
CA LYS A 78 -27.70 2.95 5.83
C LYS A 78 -28.28 4.35 6.03
N LYS A 79 -28.20 5.23 5.04
CA LYS A 79 -28.73 6.61 5.12
C LYS A 79 -30.06 6.77 4.38
N GLN A 80 -30.50 5.73 3.66
CA GLN A 80 -31.77 5.69 2.93
C GLN A 80 -32.86 4.86 3.65
N GLU A 81 -32.52 4.17 4.74
CA GLU A 81 -33.48 3.64 5.74
C GLU A 81 -33.73 4.67 6.86
#